data_AF-A0A074Z608-F1
#
_entry.id   AF-A0A074Z608-F1
#
_cell.length_a   1.000
_cell.length_b   1.000
_cell.length_c   1.000
_cell.angle_alpha   90.00
_cell.angle_beta   90.00
_cell.angle_gamma   90.00
#
_symmetry.space_group_name_H-M   'P 1'
#
loop_
_entity.id
_entity.type
_entity.pdbx_description
1 polymer ?
#
loop_
_entity_poly.entity_id
_entity_poly.type
_entity_poly.pdbx_seq_one_letter_code
_entity_poly.pdbx_strand_id
1 'polypeptide(L)'
;LLYFIPTSPARLSDTGDYRCNAYACAVACPPVVVNTPRRLVVLPRHRDIKLYINTRLLHAGAQPHDNYEMDADVGLGKILFGNDAYVYCEQQRIPGVNYEGMPIFTVHMMGKTKVPVAHQVIRNASTSNPSMAVYKIPRAEHDKLYGVFEIECRVLYDSSLFGDEDLREPKTIDPIYERREFFFEERVRPVIYNAELLSSSSILQMKLQYIPIDPKSARAYRSSQITDVLPEAPIRISSMASLGSPRGWLVVKMYYLQSGTVRHDSCDDTQLVNFPLSGLPARMRKKVQVGYIHQLPFVNASFTCVIRQEHIALALIAYHIYSNETAKETVELGLSQALGRMIQAWHTSQSDEVHSSLSLPDNSNATYRVLKLNMGWNGVVNIGSELRMLGYLGAKGDRQVKCWYRVRLDEPERDLDETFRVVKAPAEHSFYLVKDKASYWDSGIYRCNTGPSLSTVGFLSRHLEVLPDSSILRLFLTHHSLTEDAKWRGNYSRCGSDGTPLLDSLSYVVINCLYMDSPGSQGTHTRSLRITPVDSAPDGDWLKFGEITVMSKDGYILFPHRFQAPDVDVF
;
A
#
# COMPACT_ATOMS: atom_id res chain seq x y z
N LEU A 1 -40.28 -74.25 -31.46
CA LEU A 1 -39.35 -73.13 -31.23
C LEU A 1 -39.62 -72.55 -29.85
N LEU A 2 -38.62 -72.55 -28.97
CA LEU A 2 -38.68 -71.85 -27.68
C LEU A 2 -38.11 -70.44 -27.89
N TYR A 3 -38.88 -69.41 -27.55
CA TYR A 3 -38.43 -68.02 -27.55
C TYR A 3 -38.42 -67.51 -26.11
N PHE A 4 -37.31 -66.88 -25.70
CA PHE A 4 -37.23 -66.16 -24.44
C PHE A 4 -37.65 -64.71 -24.67
N ILE A 5 -38.76 -64.31 -24.06
CA ILE A 5 -39.19 -62.91 -24.03
C ILE A 5 -38.91 -62.38 -22.62
N PRO A 6 -37.94 -61.46 -22.44
CA PRO A 6 -37.71 -60.88 -21.14
C PRO A 6 -38.93 -60.05 -20.71
N THR A 7 -39.37 -60.24 -19.46
CA THR A 7 -40.51 -59.51 -18.87
C THR A 7 -40.08 -58.20 -18.19
N SER A 8 -38.78 -57.87 -18.22
CA SER A 8 -38.19 -56.68 -17.60
C SER A 8 -37.07 -56.12 -18.48
N PRO A 9 -36.79 -54.80 -18.39
CA PRO A 9 -35.65 -54.21 -19.08
C PRO A 9 -34.32 -54.84 -18.61
N ALA A 10 -33.42 -55.08 -19.57
CA ALA A 10 -32.10 -55.64 -19.30
C ALA A 10 -31.29 -54.76 -18.34
N ARG A 11 -30.55 -55.40 -17.43
CA ARG A 11 -29.63 -54.81 -16.46
C ARG A 11 -28.19 -55.26 -16.77
N LEU A 12 -27.21 -54.51 -16.29
CA LEU A 12 -25.80 -54.83 -16.52
C LEU A 12 -25.44 -56.25 -16.02
N SER A 13 -26.08 -56.69 -14.93
CA SER A 13 -25.99 -58.04 -14.36
C SER A 13 -26.48 -59.16 -15.27
N ASP A 14 -27.27 -58.84 -16.29
CA ASP A 14 -27.81 -59.81 -17.26
C ASP A 14 -26.80 -60.08 -18.39
N THR A 15 -25.59 -59.53 -18.30
CA THR A 15 -24.50 -59.90 -19.19
C THR A 15 -23.97 -61.28 -18.83
N GLY A 16 -23.87 -62.18 -19.82
CA GLY A 16 -23.32 -63.52 -19.62
C GLY A 16 -23.61 -64.47 -20.77
N ASP A 17 -23.20 -65.73 -20.59
CA ASP A 17 -23.46 -66.81 -21.54
C ASP A 17 -24.72 -67.56 -21.15
N TYR A 18 -25.70 -67.54 -22.05
CA TYR A 18 -26.99 -68.19 -21.87
C TYR A 18 -27.02 -69.49 -22.66
N ARG A 19 -27.33 -70.59 -21.97
CA ARG A 19 -27.62 -71.90 -22.57
C ARG A 19 -28.95 -72.42 -22.05
N CYS A 20 -29.68 -73.11 -22.91
CA CYS A 20 -30.93 -73.76 -22.57
C CYS A 20 -30.72 -75.28 -22.61
N ASN A 21 -31.02 -75.92 -21.48
CA ASN A 21 -31.01 -77.37 -21.34
C ASN A 21 -32.45 -77.83 -21.15
N ALA A 22 -32.90 -78.77 -21.96
CA ALA A 22 -34.17 -79.46 -21.76
C ALA A 22 -33.92 -80.77 -21.00
N TYR A 23 -34.73 -81.02 -19.98
CA TYR A 23 -34.73 -82.29 -19.24
C TYR A 23 -35.96 -83.08 -19.66
N ALA A 24 -35.76 -84.24 -20.27
CA ALA A 24 -36.85 -85.08 -20.77
C ALA A 24 -37.62 -85.83 -19.67
N CYS A 25 -37.16 -85.76 -18.41
CA CYS A 25 -37.68 -86.57 -17.28
C CYS A 25 -37.62 -85.79 -15.96
N ALA A 26 -38.54 -86.06 -15.03
CA ALA A 26 -38.61 -85.41 -13.72
C ALA A 26 -37.50 -85.82 -12.73
N VAL A 27 -36.75 -86.91 -12.97
CA VAL A 27 -35.66 -87.36 -12.09
C VAL A 27 -34.48 -87.89 -12.94
N ALA A 28 -33.31 -87.27 -12.79
CA ALA A 28 -31.96 -87.74 -13.16
C ALA A 28 -31.70 -88.19 -14.63
N CYS A 29 -32.12 -87.41 -15.63
CA CYS A 29 -31.70 -87.59 -17.03
C CYS A 29 -30.63 -86.57 -17.45
N PRO A 30 -29.68 -86.92 -18.35
CA PRO A 30 -28.73 -85.96 -18.91
C PRO A 30 -29.48 -84.84 -19.64
N PRO A 31 -29.08 -83.56 -19.46
CA PRO A 31 -29.69 -82.45 -20.18
C PRO A 31 -29.46 -82.59 -21.68
N VAL A 32 -30.51 -82.41 -22.48
CA VAL A 32 -30.38 -82.21 -23.92
C VAL A 32 -30.13 -80.73 -24.15
N VAL A 33 -28.96 -80.40 -24.72
CA VAL A 33 -28.59 -79.02 -25.07
C VAL A 33 -29.48 -78.57 -26.23
N VAL A 34 -30.36 -77.60 -25.98
CA VAL A 34 -31.38 -77.13 -26.95
C VAL A 34 -30.79 -76.09 -27.91
N ASN A 35 -29.76 -75.38 -27.48
CA ASN A 35 -29.08 -74.37 -28.27
C ASN A 35 -27.58 -74.30 -27.93
N THR A 36 -26.78 -73.82 -28.88
CA THR A 36 -25.42 -73.38 -28.61
C THR A 36 -25.45 -72.23 -27.59
N PRO A 37 -24.45 -72.14 -26.68
CA PRO A 37 -24.34 -71.01 -25.76
C PRO A 37 -24.33 -69.69 -26.54
N ARG A 38 -25.17 -68.74 -26.13
CA ARG A 38 -25.22 -67.40 -26.72
C ARG A 38 -24.83 -66.37 -25.69
N ARG A 39 -23.93 -65.49 -26.06
CA ARG A 39 -23.50 -64.39 -25.20
C ARG A 39 -24.45 -63.21 -25.33
N LEU A 40 -24.98 -62.74 -24.21
CA LEU A 40 -25.69 -61.47 -24.10
C LEU A 40 -24.74 -60.46 -23.46
N VAL A 41 -24.57 -59.29 -24.09
CA VAL A 41 -23.82 -58.17 -23.52
C VAL A 41 -24.79 -57.01 -23.33
N VAL A 42 -24.99 -56.60 -22.08
CA VAL A 42 -25.79 -55.41 -21.76
C VAL A 42 -24.84 -54.24 -21.63
N LEU A 43 -25.05 -53.20 -22.45
CA LEU A 43 -24.21 -52.03 -22.42
C LEU A 43 -24.58 -51.11 -21.24
N PRO A 44 -23.58 -50.50 -20.59
CA PRO A 44 -23.81 -49.53 -19.52
C PRO A 44 -24.39 -48.23 -20.06
N ARG A 45 -25.07 -47.50 -19.18
CA ARG A 45 -25.69 -46.19 -19.42
C ARG A 45 -24.86 -45.10 -18.74
N HIS A 46 -25.15 -43.84 -19.07
CA HIS A 46 -24.53 -42.68 -18.42
C HIS A 46 -24.55 -42.76 -16.88
N ARG A 47 -25.68 -43.19 -16.29
CA ARG A 47 -25.83 -43.38 -14.83
C ARG A 47 -24.93 -44.44 -14.18
N ASP A 48 -24.28 -45.27 -14.99
CA ASP A 48 -23.36 -46.32 -14.54
C ASP A 48 -21.91 -45.79 -14.47
N ILE A 49 -21.68 -44.53 -14.85
CA ILE A 49 -20.50 -43.72 -14.53
C ILE A 49 -20.88 -42.72 -13.43
N LYS A 50 -20.00 -42.55 -12.47
CA LYS A 50 -20.13 -41.52 -11.44
C LYS A 50 -18.84 -40.72 -11.31
N LEU A 51 -19.01 -39.43 -11.05
CA LEU A 51 -17.95 -38.48 -10.79
C LEU A 51 -18.05 -37.96 -9.36
N TYR A 52 -16.95 -38.05 -8.62
CA TYR A 52 -16.83 -37.48 -7.28
C TYR A 52 -15.63 -36.54 -7.21
N ILE A 53 -15.78 -35.45 -6.46
CA ILE A 53 -14.71 -34.45 -6.29
C ILE A 53 -14.36 -34.35 -4.80
N ASN A 54 -13.08 -34.48 -4.46
CA ASN A 54 -12.60 -34.39 -3.11
C ASN A 54 -11.43 -33.41 -2.99
N THR A 55 -11.38 -32.63 -1.91
CA THR A 55 -10.26 -31.72 -1.62
C THR A 55 -9.02 -32.44 -1.09
N ARG A 56 -9.12 -33.73 -0.74
CA ARG A 56 -8.01 -34.57 -0.27
C ARG A 56 -8.01 -35.92 -0.97
N LEU A 57 -6.82 -36.49 -1.12
CA LEU A 57 -6.69 -37.83 -1.65
C LEU A 57 -7.18 -38.85 -0.62
N LEU A 58 -8.29 -39.53 -0.93
CA LEU A 58 -8.83 -40.64 -0.16
C LEU A 58 -7.86 -41.83 -0.14
N HIS A 59 -7.79 -42.53 1.01
CA HIS A 59 -7.03 -43.76 1.14
C HIS A 59 -7.50 -44.84 0.15
N ALA A 60 -6.63 -45.79 -0.19
CA ALA A 60 -7.00 -46.91 -1.06
C ALA A 60 -8.11 -47.75 -0.41
N GLY A 61 -9.19 -48.03 -1.16
CA GLY A 61 -10.34 -48.80 -0.68
C GLY A 61 -11.44 -48.00 0.03
N ALA A 62 -11.24 -46.70 0.28
CA ALA A 62 -12.30 -45.84 0.79
C ALA A 62 -13.41 -45.62 -0.26
N GLN A 63 -14.66 -45.52 0.18
CA GLN A 63 -15.76 -45.20 -0.74
C GLN A 63 -15.67 -43.73 -1.19
N PRO A 64 -15.79 -43.47 -2.50
CA PRO A 64 -15.70 -42.13 -3.05
C PRO A 64 -16.95 -41.34 -2.68
N HIS A 65 -16.75 -40.09 -2.31
CA HIS A 65 -17.81 -39.15 -1.99
C HIS A 65 -17.31 -37.73 -2.28
N ASP A 66 -18.26 -36.83 -2.49
CA ASP A 66 -17.96 -35.42 -2.65
C ASP A 66 -17.53 -34.81 -1.31
N ASN A 67 -16.43 -34.05 -1.33
CA ASN A 67 -15.94 -33.30 -0.20
C ASN A 67 -15.37 -31.95 -0.67
N TYR A 68 -16.30 -31.01 -0.77
CA TYR A 68 -16.08 -29.61 -1.08
C TYR A 68 -17.22 -28.79 -0.46
N GLU A 69 -17.03 -27.49 -0.32
CA GLU A 69 -18.10 -26.60 0.17
C GLU A 69 -19.07 -26.28 -0.97
N MET A 70 -20.37 -26.25 -0.72
CA MET A 70 -21.32 -25.70 -1.70
C MET A 70 -21.36 -24.19 -1.55
N ASP A 71 -21.19 -23.47 -2.65
CA ASP A 71 -21.44 -22.04 -2.70
C ASP A 71 -22.95 -21.79 -2.80
N ALA A 72 -23.52 -21.05 -1.85
CA ALA A 72 -24.96 -20.84 -1.77
C ALA A 72 -25.49 -19.91 -2.87
N ASP A 73 -24.66 -19.00 -3.38
CA ASP A 73 -25.07 -17.99 -4.37
C ASP A 73 -25.03 -18.57 -5.79
N VAL A 74 -24.02 -19.40 -6.07
CA VAL A 74 -23.80 -19.99 -7.41
C VAL A 74 -24.39 -21.40 -7.52
N GLY A 75 -24.59 -22.10 -6.40
CA GLY A 75 -25.08 -23.48 -6.39
C GLY A 75 -24.08 -24.50 -6.92
N LEU A 76 -22.79 -24.16 -6.94
CA LEU A 76 -21.70 -25.02 -7.43
C LEU A 76 -20.75 -25.43 -6.29
N GLY A 77 -20.01 -26.52 -6.53
CA GLY A 77 -18.96 -26.95 -5.62
C GLY A 77 -17.78 -25.98 -5.63
N LYS A 78 -17.36 -25.55 -4.44
CA LYS A 78 -16.25 -24.63 -4.18
C LYS A 78 -15.10 -25.36 -3.51
N ILE A 79 -13.94 -25.34 -4.16
CA ILE A 79 -12.68 -25.84 -3.60
C ILE A 79 -11.89 -24.65 -3.05
N LEU A 80 -11.61 -24.66 -1.74
CA LEU A 80 -10.87 -23.57 -1.10
C LEU A 80 -9.50 -23.35 -1.75
N PHE A 81 -9.07 -22.09 -1.77
CA PHE A 81 -7.82 -21.70 -2.41
C PHE A 81 -6.62 -22.42 -1.79
N GLY A 82 -5.65 -22.81 -2.63
CA GLY A 82 -4.45 -23.53 -2.20
C GLY A 82 -4.62 -25.04 -2.02
N ASN A 83 -5.86 -25.56 -2.09
CA ASN A 83 -6.13 -26.99 -2.12
C ASN A 83 -6.10 -27.55 -3.54
N ASP A 84 -5.63 -28.78 -3.67
CA ASP A 84 -5.77 -29.56 -4.90
C ASP A 84 -7.18 -30.14 -5.00
N ALA A 85 -7.62 -30.45 -6.22
CA ALA A 85 -8.85 -31.21 -6.43
C ALA A 85 -8.52 -32.64 -6.88
N TYR A 86 -9.10 -33.63 -6.22
CA TYR A 86 -9.01 -35.04 -6.59
C TYR A 86 -10.33 -35.48 -7.17
N VAL A 87 -10.31 -35.92 -8.43
CA VAL A 87 -11.50 -36.37 -9.15
C VAL A 87 -11.47 -37.88 -9.27
N TYR A 88 -12.55 -38.52 -8.83
CA TYR A 88 -12.75 -39.96 -8.88
C TYR A 88 -13.76 -40.26 -9.96
N CYS A 89 -13.33 -40.98 -11.00
CA CYS A 89 -14.23 -41.55 -11.98
C CYS A 89 -14.50 -43.01 -11.63
N GLU A 90 -15.71 -43.30 -11.17
CA GLU A 90 -16.21 -44.63 -10.87
C GLU A 90 -17.03 -45.15 -12.05
N GLN A 91 -16.75 -46.38 -12.48
CA GLN A 91 -17.46 -47.02 -13.59
C GLN A 91 -17.80 -48.46 -13.25
N GLN A 92 -19.04 -48.88 -13.51
CA GLN A 92 -19.39 -50.30 -13.47
C GLN A 92 -18.78 -51.07 -14.65
N ARG A 93 -18.02 -52.12 -14.37
CA ARG A 93 -17.47 -52.99 -15.42
C ARG A 93 -18.55 -53.93 -15.95
N ILE A 94 -18.49 -54.20 -17.26
CA ILE A 94 -19.36 -55.19 -17.91
C ILE A 94 -18.93 -56.59 -17.43
N PRO A 95 -19.80 -57.36 -16.76
CA PRO A 95 -19.46 -58.70 -16.26
C PRO A 95 -18.94 -59.63 -17.36
N GLY A 96 -17.90 -60.43 -17.06
CA GLY A 96 -17.39 -61.45 -17.98
C GLY A 96 -16.68 -60.91 -19.24
N VAL A 97 -16.51 -59.60 -19.39
CA VAL A 97 -15.72 -59.00 -20.47
C VAL A 97 -14.34 -58.63 -19.92
N ASN A 98 -13.29 -59.15 -20.56
CA ASN A 98 -11.91 -58.72 -20.29
C ASN A 98 -11.61 -57.44 -21.07
N TYR A 99 -12.23 -56.32 -20.67
CA TYR A 99 -12.04 -55.01 -21.31
C TYR A 99 -11.25 -54.07 -20.39
N GLU A 100 -10.16 -53.50 -20.92
CA GLU A 100 -9.35 -52.44 -20.31
C GLU A 100 -9.80 -51.06 -20.81
N GLY A 101 -11.10 -50.77 -20.72
CA GLY A 101 -11.62 -49.43 -20.99
C GLY A 101 -11.05 -48.44 -20.01
N MET A 102 -9.96 -47.77 -20.36
CA MET A 102 -9.45 -46.68 -19.54
C MET A 102 -10.40 -45.48 -19.67
N PRO A 103 -10.97 -44.98 -18.55
CA PRO A 103 -11.70 -43.74 -18.59
C PRO A 103 -10.79 -42.62 -19.07
N ILE A 104 -11.28 -41.85 -20.03
CA ILE A 104 -10.65 -40.63 -20.51
C ILE A 104 -11.21 -39.49 -19.67
N PHE A 105 -10.30 -38.80 -18.98
CA PHE A 105 -10.64 -37.64 -18.18
C PHE A 105 -10.23 -36.37 -18.89
N THR A 106 -11.15 -35.40 -18.95
CA THR A 106 -10.85 -34.07 -19.45
C THR A 106 -11.36 -33.03 -18.46
N VAL A 107 -10.63 -31.91 -18.39
CA VAL A 107 -10.98 -30.76 -17.57
C VAL A 107 -10.80 -29.50 -18.40
N HIS A 108 -11.83 -28.67 -18.41
CA HIS A 108 -11.84 -27.40 -19.13
C HIS A 108 -12.23 -26.28 -18.18
N MET A 109 -11.52 -25.17 -18.28
CA MET A 109 -11.96 -23.91 -17.69
C MET A 109 -12.99 -23.27 -18.63
N MET A 110 -14.12 -22.87 -18.07
CA MET A 110 -15.25 -22.27 -18.76
C MET A 110 -15.05 -20.75 -18.83
N GLY A 111 -15.18 -20.21 -20.04
CA GLY A 111 -14.96 -18.80 -20.37
C GLY A 111 -15.72 -18.44 -21.64
N LYS A 112 -15.25 -17.43 -22.39
CA LYS A 112 -15.70 -17.22 -23.79
C LYS A 112 -15.36 -18.40 -24.70
N THR A 113 -14.33 -19.15 -24.34
CA THR A 113 -13.85 -20.37 -25.01
C THR A 113 -13.49 -21.39 -23.94
N LYS A 114 -13.67 -22.69 -24.22
CA LYS A 114 -13.21 -23.77 -23.34
C LYS A 114 -11.68 -23.85 -23.40
N VAL A 115 -11.00 -23.67 -22.27
CA VAL A 115 -9.53 -23.77 -22.18
C VAL A 115 -9.16 -25.06 -21.47
N PRO A 116 -8.38 -25.97 -22.08
CA PRO A 116 -7.97 -27.21 -21.42
C PRO A 116 -7.05 -26.91 -20.23
N VAL A 117 -7.26 -27.64 -19.13
CA VAL A 117 -6.48 -27.48 -17.89
C VAL A 117 -5.60 -28.70 -17.68
N ALA A 118 -4.36 -28.48 -17.25
CA ALA A 118 -3.45 -29.57 -16.93
C ALA A 118 -3.95 -30.38 -15.72
N HIS A 119 -3.85 -31.70 -15.79
CA HIS A 119 -4.17 -32.62 -14.70
C HIS A 119 -3.14 -33.74 -14.63
N GLN A 120 -3.09 -34.44 -13.50
CA GLN A 120 -2.20 -35.58 -13.26
C GLN A 120 -3.02 -36.84 -12.99
N VAL A 121 -2.60 -37.97 -13.54
CA VAL A 121 -3.20 -39.27 -13.22
C VAL A 121 -2.55 -39.79 -11.94
N ILE A 122 -3.33 -39.95 -10.87
CA ILE A 122 -2.84 -40.45 -9.58
C ILE A 122 -3.01 -41.97 -9.47
N ARG A 123 -4.13 -42.49 -9.98
CA ARG A 123 -4.39 -43.94 -10.07
C ARG A 123 -5.11 -44.25 -11.36
N ASN A 124 -4.58 -45.23 -12.09
CA ASN A 124 -5.26 -45.80 -13.24
C ASN A 124 -6.49 -46.61 -12.80
N ALA A 125 -7.40 -46.85 -13.75
CA ALA A 125 -8.57 -47.69 -13.54
C ALA A 125 -8.18 -49.07 -12.98
N SER A 126 -8.77 -49.44 -11.84
CA SER A 126 -8.58 -50.74 -11.22
C SER A 126 -9.31 -51.87 -11.95
N THR A 127 -8.88 -53.11 -11.74
CA THR A 127 -9.57 -54.31 -12.24
C THR A 127 -10.80 -54.70 -11.41
N SER A 128 -11.03 -54.03 -10.27
CA SER A 128 -12.21 -54.24 -9.42
C SER A 128 -13.51 -53.81 -10.12
N ASN A 129 -14.65 -54.30 -9.60
CA ASN A 129 -15.97 -53.80 -9.99
C ASN A 129 -16.66 -53.20 -8.75
N PRO A 130 -16.93 -51.87 -8.72
CA PRO A 130 -16.66 -50.90 -9.78
C PRO A 130 -15.16 -50.63 -10.00
N SER A 131 -14.83 -50.21 -11.23
CA SER A 131 -13.49 -49.73 -11.59
C SER A 131 -13.38 -48.25 -11.27
N MET A 132 -12.22 -47.82 -10.79
CA MET A 132 -12.01 -46.44 -10.36
C MET A 132 -10.68 -45.90 -10.86
N ALA A 133 -10.71 -44.73 -11.51
CA ALA A 133 -9.54 -43.93 -11.84
C ALA A 133 -9.55 -42.62 -11.03
N VAL A 134 -8.37 -42.15 -10.65
CA VAL A 134 -8.20 -40.95 -9.82
C VAL A 134 -7.29 -39.95 -10.51
N TYR A 135 -7.79 -38.74 -10.67
CA TYR A 135 -7.08 -37.63 -11.30
C TYR A 135 -6.89 -36.50 -10.28
N LYS A 136 -5.81 -35.75 -10.43
CA LYS A 136 -5.50 -34.57 -9.63
C LYS A 136 -5.49 -33.34 -10.54
N ILE A 137 -6.33 -32.37 -10.21
CA ILE A 137 -6.26 -31.02 -10.76
C ILE A 137 -5.44 -30.21 -9.76
N PRO A 138 -4.31 -29.61 -10.18
CA PRO A 138 -3.46 -28.85 -9.28
C PRO A 138 -4.20 -27.64 -8.70
N ARG A 139 -3.86 -27.29 -7.47
CA ARG A 139 -4.36 -26.10 -6.78
C ARG A 139 -4.27 -24.83 -7.62
N ALA A 140 -5.24 -23.95 -7.43
CA ALA A 140 -5.23 -22.62 -8.03
C ALA A 140 -4.02 -21.80 -7.55
N GLU A 141 -3.31 -21.20 -8.51
CA GLU A 141 -2.33 -20.14 -8.25
C GLU A 141 -3.01 -18.77 -8.31
N HIS A 142 -2.49 -17.80 -7.56
CA HIS A 142 -2.93 -16.40 -7.65
C HIS A 142 -2.90 -15.95 -9.13
N ASP A 143 -3.99 -15.31 -9.55
CA ASP A 143 -4.11 -14.68 -10.87
C ASP A 143 -4.00 -15.64 -12.08
N LYS A 144 -4.05 -16.98 -11.90
CA LYS A 144 -3.80 -17.97 -12.98
C LYS A 144 -4.89 -19.02 -13.23
N LEU A 145 -5.84 -19.22 -12.32
CA LEU A 145 -6.92 -20.21 -12.47
C LEU A 145 -8.23 -19.65 -11.88
N TYR A 146 -9.00 -18.90 -12.68
CA TYR A 146 -10.26 -18.26 -12.26
C TYR A 146 -11.44 -18.73 -13.11
N GLY A 147 -12.59 -18.97 -12.48
CA GLY A 147 -13.84 -19.33 -13.13
C GLY A 147 -14.33 -20.75 -12.85
N VAL A 148 -15.37 -21.16 -13.57
CA VAL A 148 -15.99 -22.49 -13.47
C VAL A 148 -15.19 -23.51 -14.28
N PHE A 149 -14.98 -24.69 -13.73
CA PHE A 149 -14.32 -25.82 -14.35
C PHE A 149 -15.38 -26.87 -14.67
N GLU A 150 -15.43 -27.30 -15.92
CA GLU A 150 -16.20 -28.44 -16.37
C GLU A 150 -15.26 -29.64 -16.45
N ILE A 151 -15.58 -30.69 -15.70
CA ILE A 151 -14.90 -31.99 -15.79
C ILE A 151 -15.79 -32.98 -16.51
N GLU A 152 -15.17 -33.82 -17.32
CA GLU A 152 -15.82 -34.93 -18.00
C GLU A 152 -15.02 -36.20 -17.76
N CYS A 153 -15.69 -37.25 -17.29
CA CYS A 153 -15.17 -38.61 -17.40
C CYS A 153 -15.94 -39.33 -18.50
N ARG A 154 -15.21 -39.83 -19.49
CA ARG A 154 -15.75 -40.48 -20.66
C ARG A 154 -15.14 -41.85 -20.83
N VAL A 155 -15.97 -42.85 -21.11
CA VAL A 155 -15.54 -44.20 -21.40
C VAL A 155 -15.82 -44.48 -22.87
N LEU A 156 -14.78 -44.91 -23.58
CA LEU A 156 -14.92 -45.47 -24.92
C LEU A 156 -15.07 -46.98 -24.81
N TYR A 157 -15.80 -47.56 -25.76
CA TYR A 157 -15.86 -49.00 -25.93
C TYR A 157 -15.41 -49.32 -27.35
N ASP A 158 -14.61 -50.37 -27.49
CA ASP A 158 -14.17 -50.86 -28.79
C ASP A 158 -15.17 -51.86 -29.38
N SER A 159 -14.92 -52.24 -30.63
CA SER A 159 -15.75 -53.21 -31.35
C SER A 159 -15.55 -54.66 -30.87
N SER A 160 -14.60 -54.95 -29.97
CA SER A 160 -14.34 -56.31 -29.47
C SER A 160 -15.46 -56.87 -28.59
N LEU A 161 -16.34 -55.99 -28.12
CA LEU A 161 -17.57 -56.37 -27.41
C LEU A 161 -18.61 -57.06 -28.31
N PHE A 162 -18.52 -56.85 -29.63
CA PHE A 162 -19.45 -57.42 -30.59
C PHE A 162 -18.85 -58.68 -31.19
N GLY A 163 -19.58 -59.80 -31.07
CA GLY A 163 -19.20 -61.03 -31.80
C GLY A 163 -19.40 -60.87 -33.31
N ASP A 164 -18.75 -61.74 -34.10
CA ASP A 164 -18.96 -61.77 -35.55
C ASP A 164 -20.43 -62.04 -35.90
N GLU A 165 -21.10 -62.87 -35.09
CA GLU A 165 -22.53 -63.21 -35.22
C GLU A 165 -23.50 -62.12 -34.74
N ASP A 166 -23.01 -61.02 -34.15
CA ASP A 166 -23.86 -59.90 -33.76
C ASP A 166 -24.39 -59.16 -35.00
N LEU A 167 -25.71 -59.11 -35.12
CA LEU A 167 -26.44 -58.49 -36.23
C LEU A 167 -26.61 -56.97 -36.09
N ARG A 168 -26.10 -56.36 -35.02
CA ARG A 168 -26.20 -54.91 -34.80
C ARG A 168 -25.35 -54.14 -35.81
N GLU A 169 -25.98 -53.21 -36.53
CA GLU A 169 -25.31 -52.22 -37.38
C GLU A 169 -25.74 -50.80 -36.99
N PRO A 170 -24.81 -49.87 -36.70
CA PRO A 170 -23.35 -50.06 -36.67
C PRO A 170 -22.87 -50.78 -35.39
N LYS A 171 -21.76 -51.55 -35.50
CA LYS A 171 -21.00 -52.15 -34.37
C LYS A 171 -20.16 -51.10 -33.64
N THR A 172 -20.81 -49.99 -33.27
CA THR A 172 -20.22 -48.87 -32.51
C THR A 172 -21.06 -48.58 -31.29
N ILE A 173 -20.40 -48.19 -30.20
CA ILE A 173 -21.05 -47.83 -28.94
C ILE A 173 -20.84 -46.34 -28.73
N ASP A 174 -21.93 -45.62 -28.52
CA ASP A 174 -21.84 -44.22 -28.14
C ASP A 174 -21.06 -44.09 -26.82
N PRO A 175 -20.11 -43.17 -26.75
CA PRO A 175 -19.35 -42.96 -25.53
C PRO A 175 -20.29 -42.56 -24.40
N ILE A 176 -20.25 -43.30 -23.31
CA ILE A 176 -20.90 -42.86 -22.08
C ILE A 176 -19.96 -41.92 -21.34
N TYR A 177 -20.53 -40.85 -20.82
CA TYR A 177 -19.79 -39.85 -20.08
C TYR A 177 -20.66 -39.29 -18.97
N GLU A 178 -19.99 -38.76 -17.96
CA GLU A 178 -20.60 -37.96 -16.90
C GLU A 178 -19.84 -36.62 -16.84
N ARG A 179 -20.56 -35.52 -16.59
CA ARG A 179 -19.99 -34.19 -16.46
C ARG A 179 -20.35 -33.55 -15.13
N ARG A 180 -19.44 -32.75 -14.60
CA ARG A 180 -19.69 -31.91 -13.43
C ARG A 180 -19.00 -30.58 -13.53
N GLU A 181 -19.58 -29.60 -12.83
CA GLU A 181 -19.05 -28.24 -12.72
C GLU A 181 -18.66 -27.95 -11.28
N PHE A 182 -17.52 -27.27 -11.10
CA PHE A 182 -17.06 -26.77 -9.82
C PHE A 182 -16.16 -25.55 -10.05
N PHE A 183 -15.76 -24.86 -8.99
CA PHE A 183 -14.77 -23.79 -9.10
C PHE A 183 -13.82 -23.78 -7.91
N PHE A 184 -12.65 -23.16 -8.10
CA PHE A 184 -11.74 -22.85 -7.01
C PHE A 184 -12.10 -21.49 -6.42
N GLU A 185 -12.01 -21.33 -5.10
CA GLU A 185 -12.13 -20.04 -4.43
C GLU A 185 -11.14 -19.05 -5.06
N GLU A 186 -11.69 -17.95 -5.55
CA GLU A 186 -10.93 -16.97 -6.32
C GLU A 186 -10.13 -16.04 -5.38
N ARG A 187 -8.84 -15.90 -5.65
CA ARG A 187 -7.97 -14.91 -4.99
C ARG A 187 -7.28 -14.03 -6.01
N VAL A 188 -7.97 -12.99 -6.47
CA VAL A 188 -7.42 -11.96 -7.38
C VAL A 188 -6.82 -10.85 -6.55
N ARG A 189 -5.56 -10.49 -6.83
CA ARG A 189 -4.88 -9.42 -6.09
C ARG A 189 -5.48 -8.03 -6.37
N PRO A 190 -5.43 -7.08 -5.41
CA PRO A 190 -5.83 -5.71 -5.66
C PRO A 190 -4.81 -5.06 -6.59
N VAL A 191 -5.26 -4.13 -7.42
CA VAL A 191 -4.39 -3.40 -8.35
C VAL A 191 -4.67 -1.91 -8.25
N ILE A 192 -3.62 -1.14 -7.96
CA ILE A 192 -3.62 0.32 -8.05
C ILE A 192 -3.12 0.73 -9.44
N TYR A 193 -3.94 1.46 -10.20
CA TYR A 193 -3.62 1.86 -11.56
C TYR A 193 -2.94 3.22 -11.58
N ASN A 194 -1.60 3.22 -11.64
CA ASN A 194 -0.80 4.45 -11.54
C ASN A 194 -1.21 5.53 -12.54
N ALA A 195 -1.53 5.16 -13.80
CA ALA A 195 -1.90 6.11 -14.84
C ALA A 195 -3.16 6.94 -14.50
N GLU A 196 -3.98 6.44 -13.58
CA GLU A 196 -5.22 7.09 -13.12
C GLU A 196 -5.05 7.76 -11.74
N LEU A 197 -3.81 7.85 -11.22
CA LEU A 197 -3.52 8.60 -10.01
C LEU A 197 -3.51 10.09 -10.32
N LEU A 198 -4.33 10.84 -9.58
CA LEU A 198 -4.44 12.30 -9.66
C LEU A 198 -4.05 12.92 -8.33
N SER A 199 -3.51 14.14 -8.37
CA SER A 199 -3.23 14.91 -7.17
C SER A 199 -3.50 16.40 -7.38
N SER A 200 -3.91 17.09 -6.31
CA SER A 200 -3.97 18.56 -6.31
C SER A 200 -2.60 19.23 -6.48
N SER A 201 -1.50 18.50 -6.30
CA SER A 201 -0.14 18.94 -6.65
C SER A 201 0.29 18.33 -7.97
N SER A 202 0.60 19.16 -8.97
CA SER A 202 1.03 18.71 -10.31
C SER A 202 2.35 17.92 -10.27
N ILE A 203 3.30 18.38 -9.44
CA ILE A 203 4.59 17.71 -9.22
C ILE A 203 4.36 16.32 -8.63
N LEU A 204 3.50 16.24 -7.60
CA LEU A 204 3.17 14.97 -6.96
C LEU A 204 2.43 14.04 -7.91
N GLN A 205 1.44 14.53 -8.65
CA GLN A 205 0.68 13.76 -9.63
C GLN A 205 1.60 13.14 -10.68
N MET A 206 2.48 13.95 -11.28
CA MET A 206 3.43 13.45 -12.27
C MET A 206 4.25 12.30 -11.72
N LYS A 207 4.81 12.43 -10.51
CA LYS A 207 5.61 11.36 -9.90
C LYS A 207 4.78 10.12 -9.57
N LEU A 208 3.59 10.31 -9.00
CA LEU A 208 2.66 9.22 -8.67
C LEU A 208 2.34 8.33 -9.88
N GLN A 209 2.19 8.91 -11.06
CA GLN A 209 1.85 8.17 -12.27
C GLN A 209 2.96 7.23 -12.77
N TYR A 210 4.21 7.45 -12.36
CA TYR A 210 5.38 6.66 -12.79
C TYR A 210 6.09 5.90 -11.66
N ILE A 211 5.56 5.92 -10.43
CA ILE A 211 6.19 5.20 -9.32
C ILE A 211 6.21 3.67 -9.55
N PRO A 212 7.29 2.98 -9.16
CA PRO A 212 7.35 1.53 -9.24
C PRO A 212 6.22 0.83 -8.46
N ILE A 213 5.76 -0.28 -9.01
CA ILE A 213 4.87 -1.24 -8.33
C ILE A 213 5.71 -2.07 -7.37
N ASP A 214 5.27 -2.18 -6.11
CA ASP A 214 5.89 -3.03 -5.07
C ASP A 214 7.42 -2.90 -5.04
N PRO A 215 7.96 -1.69 -4.78
CA PRO A 215 9.40 -1.45 -4.82
C PRO A 215 10.12 -2.44 -3.88
N LYS A 216 11.07 -3.19 -4.44
CA LYS A 216 11.75 -4.28 -3.71
C LYS A 216 13.13 -3.89 -3.16
N SER A 217 13.61 -2.67 -3.38
CA SER A 217 14.96 -2.29 -2.99
C SER A 217 15.10 -0.80 -2.70
N ALA A 218 16.20 -0.44 -2.01
CA ALA A 218 16.54 0.96 -1.74
C ALA A 218 16.73 1.76 -3.04
N ARG A 219 17.28 1.15 -4.10
CA ARG A 219 17.38 1.78 -5.42
C ARG A 219 16.01 2.17 -5.99
N ALA A 220 15.04 1.26 -5.96
CA ALA A 220 13.68 1.53 -6.44
C ALA A 220 12.97 2.61 -5.59
N TYR A 221 13.21 2.62 -4.29
CA TYR A 221 12.70 3.67 -3.41
C TYR A 221 13.35 5.03 -3.71
N ARG A 222 14.67 5.11 -3.86
CA ARG A 222 15.36 6.37 -4.18
C ARG A 222 15.04 6.88 -5.58
N SER A 223 14.88 6.00 -6.58
CA SER A 223 14.49 6.41 -7.93
C SER A 223 13.07 6.98 -7.99
N SER A 224 12.21 6.65 -7.01
CA SER A 224 10.89 7.26 -6.88
C SER A 224 10.94 8.72 -6.38
N GLN A 225 12.10 9.23 -5.93
CA GLN A 225 12.20 10.54 -5.31
C GLN A 225 11.66 11.67 -6.19
N ILE A 226 10.91 12.56 -5.53
CA ILE A 226 10.56 13.86 -6.09
C ILE A 226 11.80 14.76 -6.05
N THR A 227 12.18 15.27 -7.22
CA THR A 227 13.36 16.13 -7.38
C THR A 227 13.14 17.49 -6.73
N ASP A 228 11.96 18.06 -6.92
CA ASP A 228 11.57 19.33 -6.34
C ASP A 228 11.29 19.21 -4.83
N VAL A 229 11.56 20.29 -4.11
CA VAL A 229 11.16 20.42 -2.71
C VAL A 229 9.67 20.76 -2.67
N LEU A 230 8.85 19.86 -2.13
CA LEU A 230 7.43 20.09 -1.97
C LEU A 230 7.17 20.96 -0.73
N PRO A 231 6.38 22.04 -0.86
CA PRO A 231 5.93 22.81 0.29
C PRO A 231 4.91 22.01 1.10
N GLU A 232 4.81 22.36 2.39
CA GLU A 232 3.75 21.85 3.25
C GLU A 232 2.38 22.28 2.73
N ALA A 233 1.45 21.32 2.62
CA ALA A 233 0.10 21.58 2.17
C ALA A 233 -0.85 20.43 2.55
N PRO A 234 -2.14 20.70 2.73
CA PRO A 234 -3.18 19.70 2.51
C PRO A 234 -3.22 19.36 1.02
N ILE A 235 -3.16 18.07 0.69
CA ILE A 235 -3.25 17.57 -0.69
C ILE A 235 -4.41 16.59 -0.83
N ARG A 236 -5.02 16.58 -2.00
CA ARG A 236 -5.98 15.57 -2.40
C ARG A 236 -5.30 14.60 -3.35
N ILE A 237 -5.55 13.30 -3.16
CA ILE A 237 -5.07 12.23 -4.03
C ILE A 237 -6.29 11.42 -4.44
N SER A 238 -6.50 11.26 -5.74
CA SER A 238 -7.54 10.38 -6.28
C SER A 238 -6.91 9.18 -6.97
N SER A 239 -7.53 8.01 -6.79
CA SER A 239 -7.01 6.73 -7.27
C SER A 239 -8.13 5.86 -7.81
N MET A 240 -7.89 5.28 -8.98
CA MET A 240 -8.67 4.16 -9.48
C MET A 240 -7.96 2.85 -9.12
N ALA A 241 -8.69 1.95 -8.46
CA ALA A 241 -8.17 0.65 -8.05
C ALA A 241 -9.18 -0.46 -8.32
N SER A 242 -8.67 -1.65 -8.65
CA SER A 242 -9.41 -2.90 -8.47
C SER A 242 -9.13 -3.39 -7.06
N LEU A 243 -10.17 -3.58 -6.25
CA LEU A 243 -9.99 -4.11 -4.90
C LEU A 243 -9.86 -5.64 -4.87
N GLY A 244 -9.73 -6.32 -6.03
CA GLY A 244 -9.51 -7.76 -6.12
C GLY A 244 -10.71 -8.61 -5.65
N SER A 245 -10.47 -9.90 -5.47
CA SER A 245 -11.47 -10.88 -5.00
C SER A 245 -10.82 -11.78 -3.93
N PRO A 246 -11.40 -11.94 -2.72
CA PRO A 246 -12.58 -11.25 -2.20
C PRO A 246 -12.31 -9.75 -2.04
N ARG A 247 -13.33 -8.88 -1.99
CA ARG A 247 -13.12 -7.42 -1.98
C ARG A 247 -12.17 -6.97 -0.86
N GLY A 248 -11.06 -6.33 -1.24
CA GLY A 248 -10.07 -5.75 -0.34
C GLY A 248 -10.36 -4.30 0.05
N TRP A 249 -9.32 -3.62 0.53
CA TRP A 249 -9.34 -2.21 0.94
C TRP A 249 -8.22 -1.43 0.30
N LEU A 250 -8.37 -0.10 0.29
CA LEU A 250 -7.38 0.84 -0.21
C LEU A 250 -7.15 1.92 0.86
N VAL A 251 -5.89 2.18 1.19
CA VAL A 251 -5.48 3.20 2.16
C VAL A 251 -4.27 3.97 1.65
N VAL A 252 -4.12 5.21 2.11
CA VAL A 252 -2.93 6.03 1.86
C VAL A 252 -2.30 6.39 3.20
N LYS A 253 -0.99 6.17 3.31
CA LYS A 253 -0.20 6.40 4.53
C LYS A 253 0.92 7.39 4.25
N MET A 254 1.14 8.30 5.20
CA MET A 254 2.25 9.24 5.22
C MET A 254 3.27 8.75 6.25
N TYR A 255 4.52 8.59 5.86
CA TYR A 255 5.58 8.10 6.75
C TYR A 255 6.54 9.22 7.12
N TYR A 256 6.93 9.28 8.38
CA TYR A 256 7.86 10.27 8.92
C TYR A 256 8.81 9.63 9.94
N LEU A 257 9.96 10.26 10.17
CA LEU A 257 10.96 9.78 11.13
C LEU A 257 10.76 10.49 12.48
N GLN A 258 10.63 9.71 13.57
CA GLN A 258 10.56 10.25 14.93
C GLN A 258 11.49 9.44 15.83
N SER A 259 12.47 10.11 16.44
CA SER A 259 13.45 9.49 17.34
C SER A 259 14.11 8.23 16.74
N GLY A 260 14.49 8.31 15.46
CA GLY A 260 15.13 7.21 14.73
C GLY A 260 14.20 6.07 14.29
N THR A 261 12.90 6.14 14.58
CA THR A 261 11.91 5.12 14.18
C THR A 261 10.93 5.70 13.16
N VAL A 262 10.63 4.96 12.10
CA VAL A 262 9.63 5.38 11.11
C VAL A 262 8.22 5.18 11.68
N ARG A 263 7.47 6.27 11.76
CA ARG A 263 6.06 6.31 12.12
C ARG A 263 5.20 6.65 10.91
N HIS A 264 3.89 6.54 11.07
CA HIS A 264 2.96 6.83 9.99
C HIS A 264 1.71 7.55 10.48
N ASP A 265 1.22 8.44 9.63
CA ASP A 265 -0.12 9.01 9.69
C ASP A 265 -0.98 8.40 8.59
N SER A 266 -2.29 8.39 8.83
CA SER A 266 -3.27 7.96 7.83
C SER A 266 -3.77 9.18 7.09
N CYS A 267 -3.89 9.07 5.77
CA CYS A 267 -4.73 10.00 5.03
C CYS A 267 -6.19 9.55 5.16
N ASP A 268 -7.07 10.52 5.37
CA ASP A 268 -8.48 10.25 5.58
C ASP A 268 -9.18 10.03 4.22
N ASP A 269 -10.01 8.99 4.16
CA ASP A 269 -10.78 8.61 2.98
C ASP A 269 -11.99 9.54 2.84
N THR A 270 -11.88 10.50 1.92
CA THR A 270 -12.97 11.45 1.63
C THR A 270 -14.06 10.83 0.76
N GLN A 271 -13.71 9.83 -0.04
CA GLN A 271 -14.66 9.15 -0.93
C GLN A 271 -14.12 7.77 -1.32
N LEU A 272 -14.98 6.74 -1.30
CA LEU A 272 -14.69 5.43 -1.88
C LEU A 272 -15.96 4.91 -2.58
N VAL A 273 -16.03 5.09 -3.89
CA VAL A 273 -17.24 4.77 -4.69
C VAL A 273 -16.98 3.59 -5.58
N ASN A 274 -17.92 2.64 -5.62
CA ASN A 274 -17.91 1.56 -6.61
C ASN A 274 -18.01 2.16 -8.01
N PHE A 275 -17.08 1.76 -8.88
CA PHE A 275 -16.99 2.26 -10.24
C PHE A 275 -17.39 1.16 -11.23
N PRO A 276 -18.39 1.38 -12.10
CA PRO A 276 -18.88 0.33 -12.98
C PRO A 276 -17.86 -0.01 -14.06
N LEU A 277 -17.78 -1.29 -14.42
CA LEU A 277 -16.93 -1.81 -15.50
C LEU A 277 -17.15 -1.08 -16.84
N SER A 278 -18.40 -0.69 -17.14
CA SER A 278 -18.78 0.02 -18.36
C SER A 278 -18.13 1.40 -18.48
N GLY A 279 -17.84 2.05 -17.34
CA GLY A 279 -17.21 3.37 -17.28
C GLY A 279 -15.68 3.35 -17.37
N LEU A 280 -15.04 2.17 -17.36
CA LEU A 280 -13.58 2.09 -17.30
C LEU A 280 -12.90 2.69 -18.55
N PRO A 281 -11.73 3.33 -18.40
CA PRO A 281 -10.90 3.74 -19.54
C PRO A 281 -10.58 2.55 -20.46
N ALA A 282 -10.52 2.80 -21.77
CA ALA A 282 -10.29 1.74 -22.77
C ALA A 282 -8.99 0.94 -22.53
N ARG A 283 -7.95 1.61 -22.02
CA ARG A 283 -6.66 1.02 -21.65
C ARG A 283 -6.78 -0.01 -20.53
N MET A 284 -7.71 0.21 -19.59
CA MET A 284 -7.98 -0.70 -18.48
C MET A 284 -8.89 -1.84 -18.91
N ARG A 285 -9.94 -1.56 -19.71
CA ARG A 285 -10.84 -2.60 -20.24
C ARG A 285 -10.09 -3.74 -20.94
N LYS A 286 -9.04 -3.43 -21.71
CA LYS A 286 -8.20 -4.45 -22.37
C LYS A 286 -7.47 -5.38 -21.40
N LYS A 287 -7.14 -4.92 -20.18
CA LYS A 287 -6.45 -5.69 -19.14
C LYS A 287 -7.40 -6.50 -18.25
N VAL A 288 -8.69 -6.19 -18.26
CA VAL A 288 -9.73 -6.80 -17.40
C VAL A 288 -10.47 -7.95 -18.11
N GLN A 289 -10.36 -8.06 -19.43
CA GLN A 289 -11.12 -9.01 -20.26
C GLN A 289 -10.55 -10.45 -20.30
N VAL A 290 -10.12 -11.00 -19.16
CA VAL A 290 -9.74 -12.42 -19.11
C VAL A 290 -10.57 -13.13 -18.04
N GLY A 291 -11.44 -14.03 -18.47
CA GLY A 291 -12.26 -14.90 -17.61
C GLY A 291 -13.68 -14.44 -17.31
N TYR A 292 -14.48 -15.37 -16.78
CA TYR A 292 -15.87 -15.26 -16.32
C TYR A 292 -16.09 -14.24 -15.18
N ILE A 293 -15.18 -13.27 -15.02
CA ILE A 293 -15.17 -12.32 -13.91
C ILE A 293 -16.12 -11.19 -14.25
N HIS A 294 -17.37 -11.36 -13.87
CA HIS A 294 -18.38 -10.33 -14.12
C HIS A 294 -18.27 -9.11 -13.20
N GLN A 295 -17.52 -9.14 -12.08
CA GLN A 295 -17.54 -8.04 -11.11
C GLN A 295 -16.26 -7.93 -10.25
N LEU A 296 -15.11 -7.57 -10.82
CA LEU A 296 -14.03 -7.03 -9.97
C LEU A 296 -14.54 -5.72 -9.34
N PRO A 297 -14.42 -5.54 -8.01
CA PRO A 297 -14.83 -4.32 -7.33
C PRO A 297 -13.87 -3.18 -7.67
N PHE A 298 -14.09 -2.55 -8.81
CA PHE A 298 -13.43 -1.30 -9.15
C PHE A 298 -13.96 -0.19 -8.25
N VAL A 299 -13.04 0.65 -7.79
CA VAL A 299 -13.38 1.83 -7.01
C VAL A 299 -12.66 3.05 -7.54
N ASN A 300 -13.35 4.18 -7.44
CA ASN A 300 -12.73 5.50 -7.48
C ASN A 300 -12.68 6.03 -6.05
N ALA A 301 -11.46 6.27 -5.56
CA ALA A 301 -11.22 6.68 -4.19
C ALA A 301 -10.52 8.04 -4.15
N SER A 302 -10.88 8.89 -3.19
CA SER A 302 -10.26 10.18 -2.94
C SER A 302 -9.81 10.27 -1.49
N PHE A 303 -8.57 10.69 -1.29
CA PHE A 303 -7.91 10.81 0.01
C PHE A 303 -7.45 12.24 0.24
N THR A 304 -7.57 12.72 1.48
CA THR A 304 -6.96 13.97 1.90
C THR A 304 -5.79 13.68 2.82
N CYS A 305 -4.60 14.13 2.44
CA CYS A 305 -3.36 13.97 3.20
C CYS A 305 -2.83 15.35 3.61
N VAL A 306 -2.28 15.47 4.81
CA VAL A 306 -1.56 16.68 5.25
C VAL A 306 -0.06 16.41 5.12
N ILE A 307 0.57 16.90 4.05
CA ILE A 307 2.02 16.76 3.86
C ILE A 307 2.74 17.87 4.63
N ARG A 308 3.80 17.49 5.35
CA ARG A 308 4.55 18.32 6.31
C ARG A 308 6.03 17.99 6.19
N GLN A 309 6.90 18.87 6.68
CA GLN A 309 8.35 18.78 6.57
C GLN A 309 8.90 17.42 7.04
N GLU A 310 8.36 16.84 8.10
CA GLU A 310 8.85 15.58 8.68
C GLU A 310 8.61 14.34 7.80
N HIS A 311 7.72 14.43 6.82
CA HIS A 311 7.35 13.28 6.02
C HIS A 311 8.44 12.92 5.00
N ILE A 312 8.83 11.65 5.01
CA ILE A 312 9.88 11.09 4.14
C ILE A 312 9.31 10.23 3.01
N ALA A 313 8.09 9.72 3.16
CA ALA A 313 7.44 8.90 2.13
C ALA A 313 5.92 8.99 2.17
N LEU A 314 5.31 8.76 1.01
CA LEU A 314 3.88 8.51 0.84
C LEU A 314 3.72 7.09 0.30
N ALA A 315 2.81 6.30 0.88
CA ALA A 315 2.44 5.00 0.33
C ALA A 315 0.95 4.89 0.04
N LEU A 316 0.64 4.31 -1.12
CA LEU A 316 -0.71 3.85 -1.46
C LEU A 316 -0.72 2.34 -1.33
N ILE A 317 -1.68 1.78 -0.61
CA ILE A 317 -1.69 0.38 -0.22
C ILE A 317 -3.08 -0.18 -0.49
N ALA A 318 -3.15 -1.18 -1.37
CA ALA A 318 -4.35 -1.97 -1.59
C ALA A 318 -4.11 -3.39 -1.05
N TYR A 319 -4.99 -3.88 -0.20
CA TYR A 319 -4.76 -5.14 0.52
C TYR A 319 -6.02 -5.97 0.74
N HIS A 320 -5.82 -7.26 0.96
CA HIS A 320 -6.86 -8.24 1.30
C HIS A 320 -6.64 -8.86 2.66
N ILE A 321 -7.74 -9.31 3.23
CA ILE A 321 -7.79 -10.19 4.38
C ILE A 321 -8.67 -11.36 3.96
N TYR A 322 -8.09 -12.56 3.87
CA TYR A 322 -8.80 -13.77 3.47
C TYR A 322 -9.42 -14.51 4.68
N SER A 323 -9.04 -14.16 5.91
CA SER A 323 -9.62 -14.73 7.15
C SER A 323 -10.47 -13.70 7.88
N ASN A 324 -11.66 -14.10 8.31
CA ASN A 324 -12.52 -13.26 9.14
C ASN A 324 -12.10 -13.22 10.62
N GLU A 325 -11.08 -13.99 11.00
CA GLU A 325 -10.62 -14.09 12.39
C GLU A 325 -9.83 -12.85 12.85
N THR A 326 -9.18 -12.16 11.92
CA THR A 326 -8.36 -10.98 12.23
C THR A 326 -9.08 -9.70 11.85
N ALA A 327 -9.23 -8.79 12.82
CA ALA A 327 -9.82 -7.48 12.59
C ALA A 327 -9.04 -6.69 11.52
N LYS A 328 -9.78 -5.94 10.69
CA LYS A 328 -9.21 -5.12 9.60
C LYS A 328 -8.12 -4.18 10.10
N GLU A 329 -8.39 -3.53 11.23
CA GLU A 329 -7.52 -2.53 11.84
C GLU A 329 -6.18 -3.15 12.26
N THR A 330 -6.20 -4.39 12.74
CA THR A 330 -4.98 -5.13 13.12
C THR A 330 -4.11 -5.45 11.92
N VAL A 331 -4.71 -5.91 10.81
CA VAL A 331 -3.97 -6.18 9.57
C VAL A 331 -3.42 -4.91 8.97
N GLU A 332 -4.23 -3.85 8.92
CA GLU A 332 -3.83 -2.55 8.37
C GLU A 332 -2.66 -1.95 9.16
N LEU A 333 -2.72 -2.02 10.49
CA LEU A 333 -1.63 -1.57 11.37
C LEU A 333 -0.36 -2.40 11.16
N GLY A 334 -0.47 -3.73 11.14
CA GLY A 334 0.66 -4.64 10.93
C GLY A 334 1.33 -4.41 9.57
N LEU A 335 0.54 -4.24 8.52
CA LEU A 335 1.03 -3.92 7.17
C LEU A 335 1.73 -2.55 7.17
N SER A 336 1.10 -1.52 7.74
CA SER A 336 1.67 -0.17 7.79
C SER A 336 3.00 -0.14 8.54
N GLN A 337 3.13 -0.91 9.62
CA GLN A 337 4.36 -1.08 10.38
C GLN A 337 5.43 -1.89 9.62
N ALA A 338 5.04 -2.97 8.93
CA ALA A 338 5.95 -3.75 8.10
C ALA A 338 6.53 -2.89 6.96
N LEU A 339 5.69 -2.12 6.28
CA LEU A 339 6.13 -1.19 5.25
C LEU A 339 6.98 -0.05 5.83
N GLY A 340 6.64 0.47 7.01
CA GLY A 340 7.46 1.46 7.72
C GLY A 340 8.88 0.97 8.02
N ARG A 341 9.04 -0.29 8.44
CA ARG A 341 10.36 -0.93 8.63
C ARG A 341 11.14 -1.06 7.33
N MET A 342 10.46 -1.41 6.22
CA MET A 342 11.09 -1.45 4.90
C MET A 342 11.55 -0.05 4.46
N ILE A 343 10.70 0.96 4.60
CA ILE A 343 11.04 2.36 4.30
C ILE A 343 12.23 2.82 5.14
N GLN A 344 12.25 2.50 6.44
CA GLN A 344 13.37 2.79 7.32
C GLN A 344 14.66 2.16 6.80
N ALA A 345 14.64 0.86 6.48
CA ALA A 345 15.80 0.16 5.93
C ALA A 345 16.25 0.75 4.59
N TRP A 346 15.33 1.09 3.68
CA TRP A 346 15.68 1.71 2.40
C TRP A 346 16.21 3.13 2.53
N HIS A 347 15.74 3.86 3.54
CA HIS A 347 16.15 5.23 3.82
C HIS A 347 17.57 5.28 4.39
N THR A 348 17.95 4.30 5.23
CA THR A 348 19.28 4.25 5.88
C THR A 348 20.29 3.35 5.16
N SER A 349 19.85 2.41 4.31
CA SER A 349 20.74 1.48 3.62
C SER A 349 21.76 2.21 2.76
N GLN A 350 23.00 1.73 2.74
CA GLN A 350 24.02 2.12 1.76
C GLN A 350 24.03 1.19 0.55
N SER A 351 23.45 -0.02 0.67
CA SER A 351 23.34 -1.00 -0.42
C SER A 351 22.04 -0.84 -1.19
N ASP A 352 22.16 -0.84 -2.51
CA ASP A 352 21.08 -0.60 -3.46
C ASP A 352 20.27 -1.85 -3.83
N GLU A 353 20.85 -3.03 -3.62
CA GLU A 353 20.39 -4.27 -4.26
C GLU A 353 19.81 -5.30 -3.28
N VAL A 354 19.84 -5.01 -1.97
CA VAL A 354 19.18 -5.88 -0.99
C VAL A 354 17.68 -5.88 -1.24
N HIS A 355 17.17 -7.03 -1.64
CA HIS A 355 15.75 -7.23 -1.87
C HIS A 355 15.01 -7.35 -0.54
N SER A 356 14.05 -6.44 -0.32
CA SER A 356 13.13 -6.51 0.81
C SER A 356 11.81 -7.10 0.36
N SER A 357 11.29 -8.06 1.13
CA SER A 357 9.93 -8.55 0.99
C SER A 357 9.05 -7.97 2.08
N LEU A 358 7.83 -7.57 1.70
CA LEU A 358 6.83 -7.18 2.68
C LEU A 358 6.33 -8.45 3.36
N SER A 359 6.67 -8.59 4.65
CA SER A 359 6.09 -9.64 5.49
C SER A 359 4.67 -9.24 5.85
N LEU A 360 3.71 -10.05 5.43
CA LEU A 360 2.28 -9.83 5.62
C LEU A 360 1.75 -10.85 6.64
N PRO A 361 0.74 -10.49 7.45
CA PRO A 361 0.03 -11.46 8.29
C PRO A 361 -0.49 -12.65 7.48
N ASP A 362 -0.63 -13.81 8.12
CA ASP A 362 -1.21 -15.00 7.49
C ASP A 362 -2.56 -14.67 6.86
N ASN A 363 -2.83 -15.26 5.69
CA ASN A 363 -4.06 -15.02 4.94
C ASN A 363 -4.28 -13.52 4.59
N SER A 364 -3.22 -12.77 4.33
CA SER A 364 -3.31 -11.43 3.75
C SER A 364 -2.37 -11.26 2.55
N ASN A 365 -2.75 -10.35 1.66
CA ASN A 365 -1.93 -10.00 0.50
C ASN A 365 -2.08 -8.50 0.21
N ALA A 366 -1.05 -7.88 -0.35
CA ALA A 366 -1.05 -6.45 -0.59
C ALA A 366 -0.27 -6.08 -1.85
N THR A 367 -0.75 -5.04 -2.52
CA THR A 367 -0.06 -4.33 -3.58
C THR A 367 0.07 -2.89 -3.14
N TYR A 368 1.29 -2.37 -3.18
CA TYR A 368 1.61 -1.06 -2.64
C TYR A 368 2.47 -0.26 -3.62
N ARG A 369 2.41 1.06 -3.44
CA ARG A 369 3.29 2.02 -4.10
C ARG A 369 3.92 2.85 -3.02
N VAL A 370 5.22 3.12 -3.14
CA VAL A 370 5.93 4.02 -2.23
C VAL A 370 6.59 5.10 -3.06
N LEU A 371 6.37 6.33 -2.66
CA LEU A 371 7.00 7.51 -3.20
C LEU A 371 7.87 8.15 -2.12
N LYS A 372 9.16 8.34 -2.42
CA LYS A 372 10.06 9.11 -1.55
C LYS A 372 9.76 10.60 -1.70
N LEU A 373 9.46 11.25 -0.58
CA LEU A 373 9.17 12.68 -0.54
C LEU A 373 10.43 13.49 -0.25
N ASN A 374 10.45 14.71 -0.77
CA ASN A 374 11.44 15.73 -0.44
C ASN A 374 10.67 16.98 0.00
N MET A 375 10.53 17.15 1.31
CA MET A 375 9.65 18.15 1.90
C MET A 375 10.44 19.36 2.36
N GLY A 376 9.86 20.55 2.17
CA GLY A 376 10.36 21.80 2.69
C GLY A 376 9.25 22.62 3.32
N TRP A 377 9.63 23.57 4.15
CA TRP A 377 8.73 24.53 4.77
C TRP A 377 9.42 25.89 4.88
N ASN A 378 8.61 26.93 5.07
CA ASN A 378 9.10 28.30 5.22
C ASN A 378 9.60 28.53 6.64
N GLY A 379 10.76 27.96 6.96
CA GLY A 379 11.41 28.11 8.26
C GLY A 379 12.15 29.42 8.45
N VAL A 380 12.19 30.30 7.44
CA VAL A 380 12.86 31.62 7.52
C VAL A 380 11.89 32.71 7.07
N VAL A 381 11.70 33.74 7.88
CA VAL A 381 10.81 34.88 7.59
C VAL A 381 11.45 36.21 7.95
N ASN A 382 10.91 37.32 7.45
CA ASN A 382 11.34 38.66 7.90
C ASN A 382 10.50 39.14 9.10
N ILE A 383 11.06 40.03 9.93
CA ILE A 383 10.30 40.77 10.93
C ILE A 383 9.06 41.41 10.29
N GLY A 384 7.92 41.31 10.99
CA GLY A 384 6.62 41.82 10.54
C GLY A 384 5.85 40.92 9.58
N SER A 385 6.45 39.82 9.08
CA SER A 385 5.77 38.87 8.19
C SER A 385 4.77 37.98 8.94
N GLU A 386 3.77 37.46 8.24
CA GLU A 386 2.88 36.44 8.81
C GLU A 386 3.62 35.11 9.00
N LEU A 387 3.54 34.54 10.19
CA LEU A 387 4.00 33.18 10.49
C LEU A 387 2.86 32.20 10.29
N ARG A 388 3.11 31.10 9.57
CA ARG A 388 2.13 30.04 9.37
C ARG A 388 2.80 28.66 9.33
N MET A 389 2.46 27.81 10.30
CA MET A 389 2.99 26.44 10.39
C MET A 389 1.85 25.43 10.26
N LEU A 390 1.94 24.53 9.27
CA LEU A 390 0.92 23.52 9.01
C LEU A 390 1.06 22.33 9.97
N GLY A 391 -0.04 21.92 10.59
CA GLY A 391 -0.11 20.74 11.43
C GLY A 391 -1.26 19.81 11.07
N TYR A 392 -1.15 18.56 11.50
CA TYR A 392 -2.14 17.52 11.32
C TYR A 392 -3.17 17.54 12.46
N LEU A 393 -4.44 17.68 12.09
CA LEU A 393 -5.57 17.56 13.01
C LEU A 393 -6.17 16.15 12.96
N GLY A 394 -6.20 15.52 11.78
CA GLY A 394 -6.84 14.24 11.50
C GLY A 394 -8.37 14.31 11.35
N ALA A 395 -9.00 13.17 11.06
CA ALA A 395 -10.43 13.07 10.73
C ALA A 395 -11.40 13.72 11.72
N LYS A 396 -11.07 13.73 13.02
CA LYS A 396 -11.96 14.25 14.07
C LYS A 396 -11.68 15.74 14.31
N GLY A 397 -12.55 16.60 13.79
CA GLY A 397 -12.41 18.07 13.83
C GLY A 397 -12.32 18.70 15.23
N ASP A 398 -12.85 18.02 16.26
CA ASP A 398 -12.90 18.56 17.63
C ASP A 398 -11.64 18.31 18.46
N ARG A 399 -10.58 17.77 17.86
CA ARG A 399 -9.35 17.48 18.61
C ARG A 399 -8.76 18.77 19.20
N GLN A 400 -8.35 18.69 20.47
CA GLN A 400 -7.54 19.74 21.10
C GLN A 400 -6.20 19.83 20.38
N VAL A 401 -5.67 21.04 20.28
CA VAL A 401 -4.33 21.33 19.76
C VAL A 401 -3.59 22.08 20.85
N LYS A 402 -2.39 21.62 21.20
CA LYS A 402 -1.48 22.35 22.08
C LYS A 402 -0.11 22.43 21.42
N CYS A 403 0.47 23.61 21.49
CA CYS A 403 1.74 23.95 20.88
C CYS A 403 2.69 24.50 21.94
N TRP A 404 3.98 24.22 21.74
CA TRP A 404 5.05 24.61 22.64
C TRP A 404 6.19 25.24 21.85
N TYR A 405 6.91 26.12 22.53
CA TYR A 405 8.09 26.81 22.05
C TYR A 405 9.26 26.60 23.00
N ARG A 406 10.45 26.48 22.44
CA ARG A 406 11.72 26.56 23.18
C ARG A 406 12.76 27.23 22.31
N VAL A 407 13.69 27.92 22.93
CA VAL A 407 14.75 28.61 22.21
C VAL A 407 15.73 27.61 21.59
N ARG A 408 16.19 26.65 22.41
CA ARG A 408 17.14 25.60 22.05
C ARG A 408 16.66 24.24 22.53
N LEU A 409 17.24 23.16 22.01
CA LEU A 409 16.80 21.79 22.31
C LEU A 409 17.01 21.40 23.78
N ASP A 410 18.02 21.97 24.43
CA ASP A 410 18.41 21.78 25.83
C ASP A 410 17.61 22.64 26.82
N GLU A 411 16.86 23.62 26.32
CA GLU A 411 16.00 24.46 27.13
C GLU A 411 14.60 23.85 27.37
N PRO A 412 13.96 24.20 28.51
CA PRO A 412 12.60 23.76 28.79
C PRO A 412 11.61 24.38 27.81
N GLU A 413 10.59 23.60 27.48
CA GLU A 413 9.47 24.04 26.67
C GLU A 413 8.55 24.97 27.45
N ARG A 414 8.03 25.97 26.75
CA ARG A 414 7.13 26.99 27.27
C ARG A 414 5.88 27.04 26.42
N ASP A 415 4.77 27.44 27.04
CA ASP A 415 3.54 27.71 26.31
C ASP A 415 3.73 28.96 25.43
N LEU A 416 3.06 28.96 24.27
CA LEU A 416 3.05 30.12 23.37
C LEU A 416 2.30 31.28 24.01
N ASP A 417 2.73 32.51 23.71
CA ASP A 417 2.03 33.72 24.14
C ASP A 417 0.69 33.92 23.38
N GLU A 418 -0.08 34.91 23.81
CA GLU A 418 -1.40 35.23 23.23
C GLU A 418 -1.35 35.77 21.79
N THR A 419 -0.17 36.10 21.27
CA THR A 419 -0.01 36.57 19.88
C THR A 419 -0.05 35.44 18.86
N PHE A 420 0.11 34.20 19.33
CA PHE A 420 -0.08 33.00 18.52
C PHE A 420 -1.52 32.49 18.62
N ARG A 421 -2.08 32.11 17.48
CA ARG A 421 -3.40 31.50 17.38
C ARG A 421 -3.37 30.20 16.60
N VAL A 422 -4.19 29.24 17.04
CA VAL A 422 -4.42 28.00 16.31
C VAL A 422 -5.68 28.14 15.47
N VAL A 423 -5.54 28.06 14.15
CA VAL A 423 -6.64 28.07 13.19
C VAL A 423 -6.88 26.64 12.72
N LYS A 424 -8.00 26.03 13.10
CA LYS A 424 -8.36 24.66 12.66
C LYS A 424 -9.01 24.71 11.28
N ALA A 425 -8.65 23.75 10.43
CA ALA A 425 -9.27 23.51 9.13
C ALA A 425 -9.75 22.05 9.04
N PRO A 426 -10.89 21.69 9.68
CA PRO A 426 -11.35 20.30 9.76
C PRO A 426 -11.59 19.63 8.41
N ALA A 427 -12.04 20.39 7.40
CA ALA A 427 -12.27 19.90 6.04
C ALA A 427 -10.98 19.48 5.31
N GLU A 428 -9.83 19.97 5.78
CA GLU A 428 -8.50 19.65 5.28
C GLU A 428 -7.76 18.69 6.22
N HIS A 429 -8.41 18.26 7.31
CA HIS A 429 -7.82 17.46 8.39
C HIS A 429 -6.55 18.09 8.99
N SER A 430 -6.48 19.43 8.97
CA SER A 430 -5.30 20.20 9.32
C SER A 430 -5.61 21.30 10.33
N PHE A 431 -4.55 21.90 10.88
CA PHE A 431 -4.59 23.17 11.58
C PHE A 431 -3.38 23.99 11.20
N TYR A 432 -3.44 25.29 11.47
CA TYR A 432 -2.32 26.21 11.29
C TYR A 432 -2.02 26.90 12.62
N LEU A 433 -0.76 26.89 13.02
CA LEU A 433 -0.25 27.82 14.03
C LEU A 433 0.11 29.12 13.32
N VAL A 434 -0.54 30.22 13.71
CA VAL A 434 -0.45 31.51 13.03
C VAL A 434 -0.07 32.61 14.00
N LYS A 435 0.78 33.53 13.56
CA LYS A 435 1.04 34.81 14.21
C LYS A 435 1.13 35.88 13.12
N ASP A 436 0.34 36.94 13.25
CA ASP A 436 0.14 37.89 12.15
C ASP A 436 1.40 38.73 11.85
N LYS A 437 2.25 38.97 12.86
CA LYS A 437 3.52 39.70 12.70
C LYS A 437 4.65 39.02 13.48
N ALA A 438 5.61 38.48 12.75
CA ALA A 438 6.83 37.92 13.29
C ALA A 438 7.66 38.99 14.01
N SER A 439 8.18 38.66 15.18
CA SER A 439 9.16 39.43 15.92
C SER A 439 10.49 38.69 15.94
N TYR A 440 11.60 39.40 16.14
CA TYR A 440 12.92 38.78 16.17
C TYR A 440 13.08 37.71 17.27
N TRP A 441 12.26 37.81 18.32
CA TRP A 441 12.20 36.86 19.43
C TRP A 441 11.43 35.57 19.13
N ASP A 442 10.73 35.52 17.99
CA ASP A 442 10.03 34.31 17.55
C ASP A 442 11.00 33.28 16.91
N SER A 443 12.30 33.60 16.74
CA SER A 443 13.25 32.55 16.37
C SER A 443 13.34 31.48 17.46
N GLY A 444 13.33 30.22 17.07
CA GLY A 444 13.38 29.09 17.99
C GLY A 444 12.66 27.85 17.45
N ILE A 445 12.41 26.89 18.34
CA ILE A 445 11.93 25.55 18.01
C ILE A 445 10.48 25.40 18.46
N TYR A 446 9.62 25.05 17.51
CA TYR A 446 8.18 24.87 17.71
C TYR A 446 7.80 23.40 17.56
N ARG A 447 6.87 22.92 18.39
CA ARG A 447 6.20 21.62 18.20
C ARG A 447 4.73 21.70 18.60
N CYS A 448 3.89 20.83 18.04
CA CYS A 448 2.50 20.74 18.44
C CYS A 448 2.02 19.30 18.51
N ASN A 449 1.13 19.02 19.45
CA ASN A 449 0.41 17.76 19.56
C ASN A 449 -1.10 17.99 19.47
N THR A 450 -1.82 16.95 19.10
CA THR A 450 -3.28 16.95 18.96
C THR A 450 -3.94 15.76 19.65
N GLY A 451 -5.25 15.88 19.89
CA GLY A 451 -6.09 14.85 20.47
C GLY A 451 -6.43 15.09 21.94
N PRO A 452 -7.36 14.29 22.53
CA PRO A 452 -7.86 14.51 23.89
C PRO A 452 -6.78 14.43 24.98
N SER A 453 -5.77 13.60 24.75
CA SER A 453 -4.61 13.42 25.62
C SER A 453 -3.32 13.99 25.04
N LEU A 454 -3.41 14.78 23.95
CA LEU A 454 -2.26 15.34 23.24
C LEU A 454 -1.21 14.28 22.84
N SER A 455 -1.68 13.08 22.49
CA SER A 455 -0.84 11.92 22.16
C SER A 455 -0.51 11.81 20.68
N THR A 456 -1.25 12.50 19.80
CA THR A 456 -1.01 12.50 18.36
C THR A 456 -0.07 13.66 18.00
N VAL A 457 0.87 13.42 17.09
CA VAL A 457 1.81 14.45 16.64
C VAL A 457 1.08 15.39 15.67
N GLY A 458 0.96 16.67 16.05
CA GLY A 458 0.43 17.72 15.20
C GLY A 458 1.47 18.19 14.19
N PHE A 459 2.70 18.44 14.64
CA PHE A 459 3.91 18.46 13.81
C PHE A 459 5.14 18.29 14.70
N LEU A 460 6.21 17.70 14.14
CA LEU A 460 7.46 17.51 14.86
C LEU A 460 8.21 18.82 15.13
N SER A 461 9.13 18.79 16.11
CA SER A 461 9.98 19.93 16.42
C SER A 461 10.72 20.45 15.18
N ARG A 462 10.56 21.73 14.90
CA ARG A 462 11.19 22.42 13.76
C ARG A 462 11.59 23.85 14.14
N HIS A 463 12.67 24.33 13.52
CA HIS A 463 13.29 25.63 13.83
C HIS A 463 12.82 26.72 12.89
N LEU A 464 12.22 27.77 13.46
CA LEU A 464 11.89 29.02 12.79
C LEU A 464 13.02 30.02 13.02
N GLU A 465 13.42 30.71 11.95
CA GLU A 465 14.35 31.83 11.97
C GLU A 465 13.63 33.09 11.50
N VAL A 466 13.68 34.14 12.31
CA VAL A 466 13.20 35.48 11.93
C VAL A 466 14.41 36.34 11.62
N LEU A 467 14.54 36.76 10.37
CA LEU A 467 15.65 37.55 9.88
C LEU A 467 15.64 38.95 10.50
N PRO A 468 16.81 39.43 10.96
CA PRO A 468 16.94 40.78 11.51
C PRO A 468 16.76 41.84 10.43
N ASP A 469 16.27 43.01 10.83
CA ASP A 469 16.23 44.23 10.00
C ASP A 469 16.82 45.42 10.77
N SER A 470 16.74 46.63 10.19
CA SER A 470 17.30 47.83 10.84
C SER A 470 16.62 48.19 12.17
N SER A 471 15.43 47.66 12.47
CA SER A 471 14.71 47.97 13.73
C SER A 471 15.41 47.39 14.95
N ILE A 472 16.22 46.35 14.76
CA ILE A 472 16.93 45.66 15.85
C ILE A 472 18.29 46.27 16.15
N LEU A 473 18.72 47.26 15.36
CA LEU A 473 20.02 47.92 15.42
C LEU A 473 19.84 49.37 15.86
N ARG A 474 20.67 49.82 16.80
CA ARG A 474 20.76 51.22 17.23
C ARG A 474 22.21 51.63 17.33
N LEU A 475 22.51 52.82 16.83
CA LEU A 475 23.83 53.42 16.93
C LEU A 475 23.72 54.73 17.70
N PHE A 476 24.56 54.92 18.71
CA PHE A 476 24.58 56.16 19.48
C PHE A 476 25.97 56.48 20.05
N LEU A 477 26.19 57.74 20.37
CA LEU A 477 27.46 58.25 20.88
C LEU A 477 27.43 58.51 22.39
N THR A 478 28.55 58.28 23.04
CA THR A 478 28.78 58.64 24.45
C THR A 478 30.16 59.24 24.67
N HIS A 479 30.30 60.11 25.67
CA HIS A 479 31.59 60.73 26.03
C HIS A 479 32.59 59.71 26.61
N HIS A 480 32.08 58.70 27.30
CA HIS A 480 32.88 57.66 27.96
C HIS A 480 32.26 56.29 27.71
N SER A 481 33.04 55.22 27.94
CA SER A 481 32.57 53.84 27.88
C SER A 481 31.43 53.63 28.87
N LEU A 482 30.34 53.01 28.41
CA LEU A 482 29.26 52.61 29.28
C LEU A 482 29.67 51.39 30.11
N THR A 483 29.06 51.26 31.29
CA THR A 483 29.14 50.06 32.13
C THR A 483 27.87 49.24 32.00
N GLU A 484 27.89 48.00 32.50
CA GLU A 484 26.76 47.06 32.43
C GLU A 484 25.52 47.56 33.21
N ASP A 485 25.74 48.26 34.32
CA ASP A 485 24.70 48.88 35.14
C ASP A 485 24.14 50.18 34.55
N ALA A 486 24.84 50.78 33.58
CA ALA A 486 24.41 52.03 32.98
C ALA A 486 23.16 51.86 32.12
N LYS A 487 22.41 52.95 31.95
CA LYS A 487 21.36 53.01 30.93
C LYS A 487 22.01 53.12 29.55
N TRP A 488 21.84 52.11 28.71
CA TRP A 488 22.39 52.07 27.34
C TRP A 488 21.63 53.01 26.41
N ARG A 489 22.03 54.28 26.41
CA ARG A 489 21.49 55.35 25.57
C ARG A 489 22.56 56.40 25.27
N GLY A 490 22.36 57.13 24.18
CA GLY A 490 23.22 58.28 23.84
C GLY A 490 23.18 59.34 24.93
N ASN A 491 24.36 59.84 25.32
CA ASN A 491 24.52 60.95 26.25
C ASN A 491 25.50 62.01 25.74
N TYR A 492 25.87 61.92 24.45
CA TYR A 492 26.69 62.93 23.81
C TYR A 492 25.91 64.23 23.70
N SER A 493 26.49 65.31 24.21
CA SER A 493 25.80 66.58 24.41
C SER A 493 26.38 67.73 23.56
N ARG A 494 27.57 67.54 22.97
CA ARG A 494 28.17 68.54 22.08
C ARG A 494 27.64 68.34 20.67
N CYS A 495 26.74 69.20 20.24
CA CYS A 495 26.20 69.19 18.89
C CYS A 495 26.32 70.57 18.25
N GLY A 496 26.39 70.60 16.92
CA GLY A 496 26.28 71.81 16.12
C GLY A 496 24.85 72.36 16.13
N SER A 497 24.66 73.48 15.45
CA SER A 497 23.34 74.13 15.30
C SER A 497 22.31 73.26 14.57
N ASP A 498 22.76 72.29 13.78
CA ASP A 498 21.96 71.30 13.06
C ASP A 498 21.69 70.01 13.87
N GLY A 499 22.21 69.91 15.10
CA GLY A 499 22.10 68.73 15.94
C GLY A 499 23.16 67.66 15.66
N THR A 500 24.07 67.87 14.71
CA THR A 500 25.16 66.93 14.40
C THR A 500 26.18 66.90 15.53
N PRO A 501 26.56 65.72 16.06
CA PRO A 501 27.60 65.62 17.08
C PRO A 501 28.92 66.25 16.64
N LEU A 502 29.48 67.15 17.46
CA LEU A 502 30.75 67.83 17.20
C LEU A 502 31.84 67.24 18.08
N LEU A 503 32.89 66.70 17.46
CA LEU A 503 34.09 66.23 18.15
C LEU A 503 35.23 67.22 17.98
N ASP A 504 35.89 67.59 19.08
CA ASP A 504 37.12 68.36 19.03
C ASP A 504 38.26 67.49 18.47
N SER A 505 39.24 68.11 17.81
CA SER A 505 40.45 67.44 17.37
C SER A 505 41.11 66.64 18.49
N LEU A 506 41.62 65.45 18.15
CA LEU A 506 42.26 64.50 19.06
C LEU A 506 41.40 64.00 20.23
N SER A 507 40.14 64.43 20.35
CA SER A 507 39.22 63.98 21.38
C SER A 507 38.71 62.56 21.10
N TYR A 508 38.25 61.86 22.13
CA TYR A 508 37.70 60.52 22.00
C TYR A 508 36.19 60.54 22.18
N VAL A 509 35.49 59.73 21.40
CA VAL A 509 34.10 59.34 21.62
C VAL A 509 34.00 57.83 21.64
N VAL A 510 32.94 57.31 22.25
CA VAL A 510 32.58 55.91 22.13
C VAL A 510 31.34 55.80 21.24
N ILE A 511 31.50 55.07 20.14
CA ILE A 511 30.43 54.70 19.22
C ILE A 511 29.86 53.38 19.71
N ASN A 512 28.60 53.39 20.11
CA ASN A 512 27.94 52.23 20.67
C ASN A 512 26.99 51.63 19.64
N CYS A 513 27.28 50.41 19.22
CA CYS A 513 26.39 49.59 18.41
C CYS A 513 25.58 48.69 19.34
N LEU A 514 24.32 49.06 19.58
CA LEU A 514 23.37 48.28 20.36
C LEU A 514 22.52 47.46 19.40
N TYR A 515 22.44 46.15 19.60
CA TYR A 515 21.55 45.32 18.81
C TYR A 515 20.92 44.20 19.62
N MET A 516 19.77 43.70 19.17
CA MET A 516 19.15 42.53 19.80
C MET A 516 19.89 41.25 19.41
N ASP A 517 20.10 40.38 20.38
CA ASP A 517 20.57 39.02 20.17
C ASP A 517 19.37 38.09 20.23
N SER A 518 18.97 37.50 19.09
CA SER A 518 17.83 36.57 19.10
C SER A 518 18.27 35.28 19.78
N PRO A 519 17.63 34.87 20.90
CA PRO A 519 18.07 33.71 21.66
C PRO A 519 18.13 32.43 20.83
N GLY A 520 17.23 32.32 19.83
CA GLY A 520 17.01 31.15 19.00
C GLY A 520 17.66 31.20 17.61
N SER A 521 18.37 32.29 17.27
CA SER A 521 19.09 32.39 16.00
C SER A 521 20.29 31.43 15.99
N GLN A 522 20.46 30.68 14.89
CA GLN A 522 21.61 29.77 14.72
C GLN A 522 22.72 30.36 13.84
N GLY A 523 22.57 31.62 13.39
CA GLY A 523 23.52 32.29 12.52
C GLY A 523 24.78 32.79 13.26
N THR A 524 25.92 32.73 12.58
CA THR A 524 27.11 33.50 13.01
C THR A 524 26.96 34.94 12.52
N HIS A 525 26.95 35.89 13.46
CA HIS A 525 26.83 37.30 13.12
C HIS A 525 28.21 37.90 12.86
N THR A 526 28.50 38.25 11.59
CA THR A 526 29.65 39.11 11.26
C THR A 526 29.29 40.55 11.59
N ARG A 527 30.20 41.24 12.28
CA ARG A 527 29.98 42.61 12.76
C ARG A 527 31.10 43.47 12.21
N SER A 528 30.75 44.64 11.70
CA SER A 528 31.72 45.63 11.24
C SER A 528 31.13 47.01 11.43
N LEU A 529 31.89 47.91 12.05
CA LEU A 529 31.60 49.33 12.01
C LEU A 529 32.37 49.94 10.85
N ARG A 530 31.66 50.64 9.96
CA ARG A 530 32.27 51.42 8.89
C ARG A 530 32.00 52.89 9.13
N ILE A 531 33.06 53.69 9.12
CA ILE A 531 32.99 55.15 9.16
C ILE A 531 33.53 55.65 7.82
N THR A 532 32.73 56.44 7.11
CA THR A 532 33.11 57.03 5.83
C THR A 532 32.95 58.54 5.91
N PRO A 533 33.95 59.34 5.50
CA PRO A 533 33.77 60.76 5.30
C PRO A 533 32.67 61.01 4.27
N VAL A 534 31.87 62.05 4.49
CA VAL A 534 30.82 62.44 3.54
C VAL A 534 31.42 63.21 2.35
N ASP A 535 32.48 63.99 2.59
CA ASP A 535 33.02 64.95 1.61
C ASP A 535 34.54 64.82 1.31
N SER A 536 35.23 63.76 1.77
CA SER A 536 36.66 63.55 1.51
C SER A 536 37.01 62.16 0.95
N ALA A 537 38.09 62.09 0.16
CA ALA A 537 38.58 60.84 -0.42
C ALA A 537 39.16 59.91 0.68
N PRO A 538 38.97 58.59 0.58
CA PRO A 538 39.32 57.64 1.63
C PRO A 538 40.80 57.27 1.58
N ASP A 539 41.71 58.23 1.71
CA ASP A 539 43.15 57.95 1.79
C ASP A 539 43.65 58.21 3.22
N GLY A 540 43.87 57.12 3.97
CA GLY A 540 44.59 57.11 5.23
C GLY A 540 43.98 56.23 6.33
N ASP A 541 44.83 55.49 7.03
CA ASP A 541 44.52 54.79 8.29
C ASP A 541 44.46 55.78 9.48
N TRP A 542 43.60 56.81 9.39
CA TRP A 542 43.41 57.81 10.47
C TRP A 542 42.48 57.31 11.59
N LEU A 543 41.86 56.15 11.40
CA LEU A 543 40.93 55.54 12.35
C LEU A 543 41.65 54.58 13.29
N LYS A 544 41.93 55.02 14.52
CA LYS A 544 42.39 54.13 15.60
C LYS A 544 41.20 53.54 16.34
N PHE A 545 40.91 52.27 16.07
CA PHE A 545 39.93 51.50 16.82
C PHE A 545 40.57 50.91 18.07
N GLY A 546 39.97 51.18 19.22
CA GLY A 546 40.18 50.39 20.43
C GLY A 546 38.91 49.62 20.74
N GLU A 547 38.96 48.29 20.73
CA GLU A 547 37.86 47.47 21.23
C GLU A 547 37.79 47.60 22.76
N ILE A 548 36.59 47.90 23.24
CA ILE A 548 36.26 47.86 24.66
C ILE A 548 35.43 46.59 24.88
N THR A 549 35.39 46.10 26.12
CA THR A 549 34.62 44.91 26.51
C THR A 549 33.18 44.98 25.99
N VAL A 550 32.78 43.96 25.23
CA VAL A 550 31.40 43.74 24.77
C VAL A 550 30.53 43.44 25.99
N MET A 551 29.35 44.07 26.06
CA MET A 551 28.41 43.86 27.16
C MET A 551 27.12 43.22 26.64
N SER A 552 26.47 42.39 27.45
CA SER A 552 25.19 41.76 27.13
C SER A 552 24.22 41.92 28.30
N LYS A 553 22.98 42.31 28.02
CA LYS A 553 21.96 42.59 29.03
C LYS A 553 20.57 42.44 28.41
N ASP A 554 19.70 41.67 29.05
CA ASP A 554 18.29 41.50 28.67
C ASP A 554 18.11 41.10 27.17
N GLY A 555 19.05 40.32 26.64
CA GLY A 555 19.10 39.88 25.23
C GLY A 555 19.40 41.00 24.22
N TYR A 556 20.00 42.09 24.69
CA TYR A 556 20.70 43.06 23.85
C TYR A 556 22.20 42.93 24.05
N ILE A 557 22.94 43.14 22.97
CA ILE A 557 24.39 43.25 23.00
C ILE A 557 24.78 44.68 22.66
N LEU A 558 25.64 45.25 23.51
CA LEU A 558 26.26 46.54 23.32
C LEU A 558 27.71 46.31 22.89
N PHE A 559 28.03 46.74 21.67
CA PHE A 559 29.37 46.69 21.13
C PHE A 559 29.95 48.11 21.05
N PRO A 560 30.77 48.52 22.03
CA PRO A 560 31.43 49.82 22.04
C PRO A 560 32.68 49.82 21.16
N HIS A 561 32.79 50.82 20.30
CA HIS A 561 34.00 51.15 19.55
C HIS A 561 34.55 52.49 20.04
N ARG A 562 35.80 52.50 20.49
CA ARG A 562 36.48 53.77 20.78
C ARG A 562 36.93 54.40 19.47
N PHE A 563 36.55 55.65 19.26
CA PHE A 563 36.93 56.47 18.12
C PHE A 563 37.68 57.69 18.62
N GLN A 564 38.82 58.00 17.99
CA GLN A 564 39.54 59.26 18.20
C GLN A 564 39.30 60.15 16.99
N ALA A 565 38.90 61.40 17.25
CA ALA A 565 38.88 62.42 16.21
C ALA A 565 40.31 62.65 15.70
N PRO A 566 40.47 62.82 14.38
CA PRO A 566 41.77 63.09 13.80
C PRO A 566 42.34 64.42 14.27
N ASP A 567 43.66 64.59 14.09
CA ASP A 567 44.30 65.88 14.32
C ASP A 567 43.87 66.89 13.25
N VAL A 568 43.76 68.17 13.60
CA VAL A 568 43.46 69.24 12.63
C VAL A 568 44.57 69.34 11.59
N ASP A 569 45.80 69.00 11.97
CA ASP A 569 46.97 69.01 11.09
C ASP A 569 47.02 67.82 10.10
N VAL A 570 46.05 66.88 10.17
CA VAL A 570 45.93 65.69 9.31
C VAL A 570 44.91 65.88 8.16
N PHE A 571 44.11 66.95 8.19
CA PHE A 571 43.15 67.35 7.15
C PHE A 571 43.57 68.68 6.51
#